data_AF-A0A6A6CE04-F1
#
_entry.id   AF-A0A6A6CE04-F1
#
_cell.length_a   1.000
_cell.length_b   1.000
_cell.length_c   1.000
_cell.angle_alpha   90.00
_cell.angle_beta   90.00
_cell.angle_gamma   90.00
#
_symmetry.space_group_name_H-M   'P 1'
#
loop_
_entity.id
_entity.type
_entity.pdbx_description
1 polymer ?
#
loop_
_entity_poly.entity_id
_entity_poly.type
_entity_poly.pdbx_seq_one_letter_code
_entity_poly.pdbx_strand_id
1 'polypeptide(L)'
;MCDYTKVEYACGHLRYTVRAWCLKYQETHKRCPANVVAIEYRLDEKCGDCRDTTNRLYTLKKKASVIPNSKKDGASASSSK
;
A
#
# COMPACT_ATOMS: atom_id res chain seq x y z
N MET A 1 -20.66 -1.82 -17.08
CA MET A 1 -19.69 -1.05 -16.26
C MET A 1 -19.66 -1.69 -14.89
N CYS A 2 -18.53 -1.66 -14.17
CA CYS A 2 -18.51 -2.17 -12.79
C CYS A 2 -18.95 -1.05 -11.84
N ASP A 3 -19.62 -1.43 -10.76
CA ASP A 3 -20.08 -0.48 -9.76
C ASP A 3 -19.01 -0.30 -8.69
N TYR A 4 -18.70 0.95 -8.40
CA TYR A 4 -17.71 1.35 -7.42
C TYR A 4 -18.35 2.20 -6.33
N THR A 5 -17.88 2.00 -5.10
CA THR A 5 -18.11 2.89 -3.97
C THR A 5 -16.88 3.77 -3.78
N LYS A 6 -17.09 5.07 -3.67
CA LYS A 6 -16.05 6.05 -3.32
C LYS A 6 -16.03 6.20 -1.80
N VAL A 7 -14.88 6.00 -1.17
CA VAL A 7 -14.70 6.16 0.27
C VAL A 7 -13.78 7.35 0.53
N GLU A 8 -14.27 8.32 1.29
CA GLU A 8 -13.53 9.52 1.71
C GLU A 8 -13.10 9.37 3.17
N TYR A 9 -11.79 9.34 3.40
CA TYR A 9 -11.23 9.17 4.75
C TYR A 9 -10.94 10.51 5.43
N ALA A 10 -10.79 10.49 6.75
CA ALA A 10 -10.42 11.64 7.60
C ALA A 10 -9.19 12.41 7.09
N CYS A 11 -8.23 11.65 6.56
CA CYS A 11 -6.98 12.16 6.01
C CYS A 11 -7.10 12.83 4.63
N GLY A 12 -8.31 12.95 4.07
CA GLY A 12 -8.55 13.50 2.73
C GLY A 12 -8.25 12.54 1.57
N HIS A 13 -7.77 11.33 1.86
CA HIS A 13 -7.58 10.31 0.83
C HIS A 13 -8.91 9.71 0.37
N LEU A 14 -8.96 9.42 -0.93
CA LEU A 14 -10.11 8.83 -1.60
C LEU A 14 -9.74 7.42 -2.05
N ARG A 15 -10.60 6.43 -1.78
CA ARG A 15 -10.45 5.07 -2.32
C ARG A 15 -11.70 4.64 -3.07
N TYR A 16 -11.51 3.96 -4.19
CA TYR A 16 -12.58 3.35 -4.96
C TYR A 16 -12.57 1.84 -4.70
N THR A 17 -13.63 1.35 -4.06
CA THR A 17 -13.83 -0.07 -3.81
C THR A 17 -14.88 -0.60 -4.78
N VAL A 18 -14.62 -1.77 -5.36
CA VAL A 18 -15.60 -2.39 -6.25
C VAL A 18 -16.74 -2.95 -5.41
N ARG A 19 -17.96 -2.53 -5.72
CA ARG A 19 -19.19 -2.99 -5.09
C ARG A 19 -19.79 -4.16 -5.86
N ALA A 20 -19.79 -4.07 -7.18
CA ALA A 20 -20.23 -5.14 -8.06
C ALA A 20 -19.37 -5.22 -9.33
N TRP A 21 -18.93 -6.43 -9.65
CA TRP A 21 -18.25 -6.73 -10.91
C TRP A 21 -19.29 -6.97 -12.00
N CYS A 22 -19.07 -6.43 -13.19
CA CYS A 22 -19.88 -6.79 -14.35
C CYS A 22 -19.44 -8.13 -14.95
N LEU A 23 -20.35 -8.79 -15.69
CA LEU A 23 -20.08 -10.08 -16.35
C LEU A 23 -18.83 -10.04 -17.25
N LYS A 24 -18.65 -8.94 -18.00
CA LYS A 24 -17.46 -8.73 -18.85
C LYS A 24 -16.16 -8.80 -18.05
N TYR A 25 -16.15 -8.30 -16.81
CA TYR A 25 -14.95 -8.40 -15.97
C TYR A 25 -14.70 -9.83 -15.54
N GLN A 26 -15.74 -10.61 -15.24
CA GLN A 26 -15.58 -12.02 -14.86
C GLN A 26 -15.00 -12.85 -16.02
N GLU A 27 -15.36 -12.53 -17.26
CA GLU A 27 -14.86 -13.25 -18.43
C GLU A 27 -13.46 -12.79 -18.87
N THR A 28 -13.19 -11.48 -18.85
CA THR A 28 -11.98 -10.90 -19.44
C THR A 28 -10.91 -10.50 -18.43
N HIS A 29 -11.29 -10.40 -17.14
CA HIS A 29 -10.52 -9.74 -16.08
C HIS A 29 -10.02 -8.32 -16.45
N LYS A 30 -10.62 -7.68 -17.46
CA LYS A 30 -10.27 -6.31 -17.86
C LYS A 30 -11.12 -5.32 -17.10
N ARG A 31 -10.45 -4.40 -16.39
CA ARG A 31 -11.11 -3.34 -15.63
C ARG A 31 -11.96 -2.47 -16.56
N CYS A 32 -13.22 -2.31 -16.19
CA CYS A 32 -14.16 -1.43 -16.88
C CYS A 32 -14.02 0.01 -16.35
N PRO A 33 -14.52 1.02 -17.09
CA PRO A 33 -14.66 2.36 -16.55
C PRO A 33 -15.53 2.32 -15.29
N ALA A 34 -15.09 3.06 -14.27
CA ALA A 34 -15.70 3.04 -12.95
C ALA A 34 -17.03 3.80 -12.95
N ASN A 35 -18.11 3.11 -12.58
CA ASN A 35 -19.39 3.74 -12.28
C ASN A 35 -19.48 3.97 -10.77
N VAL A 36 -19.35 5.21 -10.31
CA VAL A 36 -19.44 5.52 -8.88
C VAL A 36 -20.91 5.59 -8.48
N VAL A 37 -21.39 4.57 -7.78
CA VAL A 37 -22.80 4.43 -7.39
C VAL A 37 -23.08 4.88 -5.96
N ALA A 38 -22.04 5.05 -5.15
CA ALA A 38 -22.17 5.45 -3.75
C ALA A 38 -20.91 6.17 -3.27
N ILE A 39 -21.10 7.06 -2.30
CA ILE A 39 -20.02 7.75 -1.58
C ILE A 39 -20.20 7.50 -0.09
N GLU A 40 -19.17 6.95 0.56
CA GLU A 40 -19.10 6.77 2.01
C GLU A 40 -18.06 7.71 2.62
N TYR A 41 -18.44 8.40 3.69
CA TYR A 41 -17.55 9.29 4.44
C TYR A 41 -17.10 8.62 5.73
N ARG A 42 -15.82 8.26 5.78
CA ARG A 42 -15.12 7.69 6.95
C ARG A 42 -14.19 8.76 7.54
N LEU A 43 -14.79 9.84 8.04
CA LEU A 43 -14.09 10.99 8.63
C LEU A 43 -13.42 10.69 9.99
N ASP A 44 -13.71 9.53 10.58
CA ASP A 44 -13.10 9.07 11.83
C ASP A 44 -11.88 8.16 11.60
N GLU A 45 -11.82 7.48 10.44
CA GLU A 45 -10.76 6.51 10.15
C GLU A 45 -9.69 7.07 9.19
N LYS A 46 -8.43 6.74 9.49
CA LYS A 46 -7.27 7.05 8.63
C LYS A 46 -7.11 5.97 7.57
N CYS A 47 -6.72 6.38 6.36
CA CYS A 47 -6.45 5.47 5.26
C CYS A 47 -5.39 4.41 5.60
N GLY A 48 -5.38 3.27 4.91
CA GLY A 48 -4.40 2.20 5.15
C GLY A 48 -2.94 2.67 5.03
N ASP A 49 -2.62 3.51 4.04
CA ASP A 49 -1.28 4.10 3.86
C ASP A 49 -0.90 5.06 5.00
N CYS A 50 -1.89 5.79 5.51
CA CYS A 50 -1.76 6.73 6.61
C CYS A 50 -1.52 6.01 7.93
N ARG A 51 -2.22 4.88 8.16
CA ARG A 51 -2.00 3.99 9.31
C ARG A 51 -0.62 3.36 9.26
N ASP A 52 -0.17 2.96 8.07
CA ASP A 52 1.12 2.30 7.93
C ASP A 52 2.31 3.25 8.15
N THR A 53 2.15 4.57 8.01
CA THR A 53 3.26 5.51 8.25
C THR A 53 3.74 5.51 9.71
N THR A 54 2.82 5.44 10.67
CA THR A 54 3.16 5.23 12.09
C THR A 54 3.81 3.86 12.30
N ASN A 55 3.38 2.87 11.52
CA ASN A 55 3.91 1.53 11.57
C ASN A 55 5.34 1.43 10.96
N ARG A 56 5.60 2.16 9.88
CA ARG A 56 6.91 2.24 9.24
C ARG A 56 7.93 2.92 10.16
N LEU A 57 7.51 3.89 10.96
CA LEU A 57 8.36 4.50 11.98
C LEU A 57 8.77 3.53 13.10
N TYR A 58 7.91 2.63 13.61
CA TYR A 58 8.37 1.64 14.62
C TYR A 58 9.30 0.58 14.01
N THR A 59 9.08 0.16 12.76
CA THR A 59 9.96 -0.83 12.11
C THR A 59 11.31 -0.23 11.74
N LEU A 60 11.37 1.01 11.24
CA LEU A 60 12.63 1.71 10.99
C LEU A 60 13.38 2.02 12.30
N LYS A 61 12.69 2.41 13.38
CA LYS A 61 13.31 2.61 14.69
C LYS A 61 13.91 1.30 15.23
N LYS A 62 13.20 0.16 15.09
CA LYS A 62 13.76 -1.16 15.44
C LYS A 62 14.98 -1.54 14.61
N LYS A 63 14.97 -1.28 13.29
CA LYS A 63 16.13 -1.53 12.41
C LYS A 63 17.33 -0.63 12.72
N ALA A 64 17.10 0.62 13.12
CA ALA A 64 18.16 1.56 13.51
C ALA A 64 18.74 1.30 14.91
N SER A 65 18.04 0.55 15.76
CA SER A 65 18.49 0.19 17.11
C SER A 65 19.37 -1.09 17.13
N VAL A 66 19.32 -1.89 16.06
CA VAL A 66 20.24 -3.01 15.87
C VAL A 66 21.49 -2.44 15.21
N ILE A 67 22.45 -2.03 16.03
CA ILE A 67 23.82 -1.80 15.57
C ILE A 67 24.31 -3.12 14.97
N PRO A 68 24.62 -3.21 13.66
CA PRO A 68 25.34 -4.37 13.17
C PRO A 68 26.75 -4.32 13.78
N ASN A 69 27.03 -5.23 14.71
CA ASN A 69 28.39 -5.53 15.13
C ASN A 69 29.10 -6.19 13.95
N SER A 70 29.59 -5.39 13.01
CA SER A 70 30.40 -5.86 11.89
C SER A 70 31.79 -6.20 12.42
N LYS A 71 31.91 -7.45 12.86
CA LYS A 71 33.16 -8.12 13.17
C LYS A 71 34.07 -8.03 11.95
N LYS A 72 35.25 -7.46 12.19
CA LYS A 72 36.27 -7.12 11.22
C LYS A 72 37.09 -8.38 10.94
N ASP A 73 36.81 -9.06 9.84
CA ASP A 73 37.65 -10.12 9.31
C ASP A 73 37.90 -9.83 7.82
N GLY A 74 39.14 -9.49 7.49
CA GLY A 74 39.58 -9.14 6.14
C GLY A 74 40.01 -10.34 5.31
N ALA A 75 40.66 -10.02 4.17
CA ALA A 75 41.22 -10.90 3.13
C ALA A 75 40.22 -11.31 2.02
N SER A 76 40.46 -11.14 0.71
CA SER A 76 41.58 -10.60 -0.06
C SER A 76 41.12 -10.31 -1.50
N ALA A 77 41.76 -9.33 -2.13
CA ALA A 77 41.64 -9.00 -3.54
C ALA A 77 42.12 -10.14 -4.47
N SER A 78 41.55 -10.22 -5.67
CA SER A 78 42.20 -10.82 -6.83
C SER A 78 41.65 -10.20 -8.13
N SER A 79 42.33 -9.17 -8.62
CA SER A 79 42.26 -8.75 -10.02
C SER A 79 43.39 -9.45 -10.76
N SER A 80 43.06 -10.28 -11.74
CA SER A 80 44.03 -10.94 -12.62
C SER A 80 44.09 -10.23 -13.98
N LYS A 81 45.30 -9.74 -14.27
CA LYS A 81 45.98 -9.58 -15.57
C LYS A 81 45.23 -8.94 -16.74
#